data_AF-A0AAW6NID0-F1
#
_entry.id   AF-A0AAW6NID0-F1
#
_cell.length_a   1.000
_cell.length_b   1.000
_cell.length_c   1.000
_cell.angle_alpha   90.00
_cell.angle_beta   90.00
_cell.angle_gamma   90.00
#
_symmetry.space_group_name_H-M   'P 1'
#
loop_
_entity.id
_entity.type
_entity.pdbx_description
1 polymer ?
#
loop_
_entity_poly.entity_id
_entity_poly.type
_entity_poly.pdbx_seq_one_letter_code
_entity_poly.pdbx_strand_id
1 'polypeptide(L)'
;FDRYRPQVRDRWREQAGPGSGIWYDLAPHLLDQAVHLFGLPVSMTVDLAQLRPGAQTTDYFHAILSYPQRRIVLHGTMLAAAESARYIIHGARGSYVKFGLDPQEERLKNGERLPQEDWGYDMRDGVVTRAEGEALVEETVLTLPG
;
A
#
# COMPACT_ATOMS: atom_id res chain seq x y z
N PHE A 1 2.90 1.22 0.79
CA PHE A 1 3.70 0.83 -0.41
C PHE A 1 5.19 0.91 -0.03
N ASP A 2 5.49 0.42 1.16
CA ASP A 2 6.75 0.79 1.79
C ASP A 2 7.86 -0.09 1.23
N ARG A 3 9.02 0.52 1.03
CA ARG A 3 10.17 -0.13 0.40
C ARG A 3 11.41 0.31 1.14
N TYR A 4 12.42 -0.55 1.16
CA TYR A 4 13.76 -0.17 1.60
C TYR A 4 14.65 0.12 0.41
N ARG A 5 14.83 1.41 0.08
CA ARG A 5 15.80 1.87 -0.93
C ARG A 5 16.52 3.11 -0.41
N PRO A 6 17.43 2.95 0.57
CA PRO A 6 18.07 4.07 1.26
C PRO A 6 18.98 4.89 0.34
N GLN A 7 19.51 4.28 -0.73
CA GLN A 7 20.32 4.96 -1.73
C GLN A 7 19.42 5.58 -2.81
N VAL A 8 19.55 6.89 -2.99
CA VAL A 8 18.91 7.62 -4.10
C VAL A 8 19.58 7.21 -5.40
N ARG A 9 18.79 6.79 -6.39
CA ARG A 9 19.32 6.35 -7.69
C ARG A 9 19.35 7.50 -8.68
N ASP A 10 20.32 7.48 -9.58
CA ASP A 10 20.30 8.38 -10.73
C ASP A 10 19.29 7.88 -11.77
N ARG A 11 18.03 8.24 -11.57
CA ARG A 11 16.90 7.95 -12.45
C ARG A 11 16.02 9.19 -12.53
N TRP A 12 15.43 9.43 -13.69
CA TRP A 12 14.59 10.60 -13.92
C TRP A 12 13.46 10.79 -12.89
N ARG A 13 12.86 9.70 -12.35
CA ARG A 13 11.81 9.77 -11.31
C ARG A 13 12.31 10.21 -9.93
N GLU A 14 13.61 10.09 -9.70
CA GLU A 14 14.30 10.50 -8.46
C GLU A 14 14.99 11.88 -8.61
N GLN A 15 14.84 12.54 -9.76
CA GLN A 15 15.31 13.89 -10.01
C GLN A 15 14.17 14.91 -9.87
N ALA A 16 14.49 16.11 -9.41
CA ALA A 16 13.52 17.18 -9.23
C ALA A 16 12.82 17.54 -10.56
N GLY A 17 11.51 17.63 -10.53
CA GLY A 17 10.70 18.00 -11.69
C GLY A 17 9.19 17.86 -11.45
N PRO A 18 8.34 18.41 -12.32
CA PRO A 18 6.89 18.24 -12.22
C PRO A 18 6.48 16.76 -12.25
N GLY A 19 5.63 16.34 -11.31
CA GLY A 19 5.16 14.95 -11.22
C GLY A 19 6.20 13.94 -10.73
N SER A 20 7.33 14.40 -10.18
CA SER A 20 8.38 13.54 -9.63
C SER A 20 8.12 13.12 -8.18
N GLY A 21 8.80 12.07 -7.72
CA GLY A 21 8.68 11.56 -6.35
C GLY A 21 7.52 10.58 -6.15
N ILE A 22 7.58 9.86 -5.03
CA ILE A 22 6.71 8.72 -4.78
C ILE A 22 5.25 9.11 -4.52
N TRP A 23 4.99 10.39 -4.19
CA TRP A 23 3.61 10.88 -4.09
C TRP A 23 2.92 10.77 -5.46
N TYR A 24 3.53 11.27 -6.53
CA TYR A 24 2.96 11.19 -7.87
C TYR A 24 3.08 9.81 -8.49
N ASP A 25 4.11 9.03 -8.12
CA ASP A 25 4.32 7.67 -8.64
C ASP A 25 3.39 6.64 -8.00
N LEU A 26 3.17 6.72 -6.68
CA LEU A 26 2.49 5.67 -5.91
C LEU A 26 1.13 6.11 -5.37
N ALA A 27 0.97 7.35 -4.89
CA ALA A 27 -0.27 7.78 -4.27
C ALA A 27 -1.50 7.63 -5.18
N PRO A 28 -1.45 7.84 -6.51
CA PRO A 28 -2.60 7.59 -7.39
C PRO A 28 -3.18 6.18 -7.25
N HIS A 29 -2.34 5.15 -7.13
CA HIS A 29 -2.81 3.78 -6.95
C HIS A 29 -3.57 3.59 -5.63
N LEU A 30 -3.08 4.21 -4.54
CA LEU A 30 -3.75 4.10 -3.22
C LEU A 30 -5.02 4.96 -3.16
N LEU A 31 -4.98 6.17 -3.74
CA LEU A 31 -6.10 7.09 -3.79
C LEU A 31 -7.24 6.52 -4.63
N ASP A 32 -6.93 5.95 -5.80
CA ASP A 32 -7.91 5.29 -6.65
C ASP A 32 -8.63 4.17 -5.89
N GLN A 33 -7.88 3.26 -5.24
CA GLN A 33 -8.47 2.20 -4.42
C GLN A 33 -9.37 2.76 -3.30
N ALA A 34 -8.92 3.79 -2.59
CA ALA A 34 -9.69 4.39 -1.51
C ALA A 34 -10.99 5.05 -2.02
N VAL A 35 -10.92 5.81 -3.13
CA VAL A 35 -12.07 6.47 -3.73
C VAL A 35 -13.04 5.45 -4.35
N HIS A 36 -12.51 4.39 -4.98
CA HIS A 36 -13.34 3.33 -5.53
C HIS A 36 -14.16 2.62 -4.44
N LEU A 37 -13.53 2.30 -3.31
CA LEU A 37 -14.19 1.56 -2.22
C LEU A 37 -15.09 2.43 -1.33
N PHE A 38 -14.73 3.70 -1.13
CA PHE A 38 -15.35 4.53 -0.08
C PHE A 38 -15.90 5.87 -0.59
N GLY A 39 -15.76 6.18 -1.87
CA GLY A 39 -16.13 7.47 -2.46
C GLY A 39 -15.16 8.60 -2.08
N LEU A 40 -15.55 9.84 -2.41
CA LEU A 40 -14.75 11.01 -2.09
C LEU A 40 -14.72 11.28 -0.59
N PRO A 41 -13.54 11.59 0.00
CA PRO A 41 -13.46 12.04 1.38
C PRO A 41 -14.02 13.46 1.53
N VAL A 42 -14.38 13.83 2.76
CA VAL A 42 -14.76 15.20 3.12
C VAL A 42 -13.54 16.11 3.08
N SER A 43 -12.39 15.60 3.51
CA SER A 43 -11.12 16.32 3.47
C SER A 43 -9.95 15.35 3.43
N MET A 44 -8.78 15.86 3.02
CA MET A 44 -7.54 15.13 3.04
C MET A 44 -6.44 16.02 3.62
N THR A 45 -5.64 15.46 4.54
CA THR A 45 -4.40 16.08 5.03
C THR A 45 -3.25 15.21 4.59
N VAL A 46 -2.21 15.83 4.04
CA VAL A 46 -1.05 15.10 3.50
C VAL A 46 0.22 15.69 4.08
N ASP A 47 1.04 14.83 4.66
CA ASP A 47 2.42 15.11 5.02
C ASP A 47 3.35 14.51 3.95
N LEU A 48 4.24 15.33 3.40
CA LEU A 48 5.20 14.96 2.36
C LEU A 48 6.60 15.32 2.84
N ALA A 49 7.56 14.42 2.66
CA ALA A 49 8.93 14.68 3.08
C ALA A 49 9.98 14.08 2.13
N GLN A 50 11.21 14.55 2.32
CA GLN A 50 12.44 14.01 1.78
C GLN A 50 13.27 13.50 2.96
N LEU A 51 13.24 12.20 3.19
CA LEU A 51 13.85 11.57 4.36
C LEU A 51 15.18 10.88 4.04
N ARG A 52 15.40 10.42 2.80
CA ARG A 52 16.71 9.85 2.43
C ARG A 52 17.75 10.96 2.28
N PRO A 53 18.98 10.77 2.79
CA PRO A 53 20.09 11.69 2.52
C PRO A 53 20.29 11.90 1.01
N GLY A 54 20.29 13.16 0.57
CA GLY A 54 20.46 13.51 -0.85
C GLY A 54 19.21 13.37 -1.71
N ALA A 55 18.05 13.05 -1.16
CA ALA A 55 16.79 13.00 -1.90
C ALA A 55 16.51 14.35 -2.59
N GLN A 56 16.16 14.29 -3.88
CA GLN A 56 15.79 15.47 -4.68
C GLN A 56 14.28 15.56 -4.90
N THR A 57 13.54 14.50 -4.55
CA THR A 57 12.09 14.38 -4.74
C THR A 57 11.45 13.75 -3.51
N THR A 58 10.14 13.95 -3.33
CA THR A 58 9.38 13.34 -2.24
C THR A 58 9.58 11.83 -2.21
N ASP A 59 10.07 11.30 -1.09
CA ASP A 59 10.32 9.87 -0.87
C ASP A 59 9.61 9.32 0.38
N TYR A 60 8.74 10.16 0.95
CA TYR A 60 7.83 9.85 2.04
C TYR A 60 6.49 10.57 1.83
N PHE A 61 5.39 9.87 2.09
CA PHE A 61 4.10 10.49 2.29
C PHE A 61 3.28 9.79 3.36
N HIS A 62 2.49 10.57 4.08
CA HIS A 62 1.45 10.09 4.98
C HIS A 62 0.19 10.94 4.79
N ALA A 63 -0.82 10.35 4.14
CA ALA A 63 -2.09 11.02 3.85
C ALA A 63 -3.22 10.45 4.70
N ILE A 64 -4.02 11.32 5.31
CA ILE A 64 -5.23 10.96 6.05
C ILE A 64 -6.42 11.49 5.27
N LEU A 65 -7.24 10.57 4.75
CA LEU A 65 -8.53 10.87 4.13
C LEU A 65 -9.61 10.77 5.21
N SER A 66 -10.32 11.87 5.41
CA SER A 66 -11.36 12.00 6.42
C SER A 66 -12.75 11.82 5.83
N TYR A 67 -13.51 10.89 6.41
CA TYR A 67 -14.92 10.64 6.12
C TYR A 67 -15.73 10.80 7.43
N PRO A 68 -17.07 10.94 7.37
CA PRO A 68 -17.87 11.15 8.57
C PRO A 68 -17.66 10.11 9.69
N GLN A 69 -17.65 8.81 9.35
CA GLN A 69 -17.49 7.71 10.35
C GLN A 69 -16.24 6.83 10.14
N ARG A 70 -15.27 7.26 9.33
CA ARG A 70 -14.05 6.46 9.09
C ARG A 70 -12.85 7.33 8.74
N ARG A 71 -11.66 6.74 8.85
CA ARG A 71 -10.39 7.32 8.43
C ARG A 71 -9.70 6.31 7.54
N ILE A 72 -9.09 6.80 6.47
CA ILE A 72 -8.23 6.01 5.61
C ILE A 72 -6.86 6.64 5.64
N VAL A 73 -5.85 5.84 5.98
CA VAL A 73 -4.46 6.28 5.99
C VAL A 73 -3.76 5.66 4.80
N LEU A 74 -3.17 6.50 3.96
CA LEU A 74 -2.35 6.09 2.84
C LEU A 74 -0.90 6.44 3.15
N HIS A 75 -0.03 5.45 3.06
CA HIS A 75 1.36 5.60 3.46
C HIS A 75 2.33 5.00 2.42
N GLY A 76 3.45 5.70 2.27
CA GLY A 76 4.58 5.26 1.47
C GLY A 76 5.87 5.86 2.01
N THR A 77 6.88 5.02 2.18
CA THR A 77 8.25 5.45 2.52
C THR A 77 9.29 4.60 1.80
N MET A 78 10.43 5.21 1.48
CA MET A 78 11.61 4.54 0.91
C MET A 78 12.61 4.04 1.96
N LEU A 79 12.28 4.14 3.25
CA LEU A 79 13.15 3.78 4.38
C LEU A 79 12.59 2.66 5.28
N ALA A 80 11.56 1.92 4.85
CA ALA A 80 11.02 0.80 5.63
C ALA A 80 11.85 -0.48 5.41
N ALA A 81 12.82 -0.74 6.29
CA ALA A 81 13.63 -1.96 6.25
C ALA A 81 12.85 -3.22 6.63
N ALA A 82 11.99 -3.12 7.64
CA ALA A 82 11.06 -4.18 7.99
C ALA A 82 9.82 -4.10 7.08
N GLU A 83 9.28 -5.26 6.71
CA GLU A 83 8.02 -5.33 5.98
C GLU A 83 6.89 -4.75 6.84
N SER A 84 6.07 -3.90 6.23
CA SER A 84 4.81 -3.41 6.79
C SER A 84 3.62 -4.13 6.16
N ALA A 85 2.51 -4.18 6.89
CA ALA A 85 1.27 -4.70 6.33
C ALA A 85 0.83 -3.83 5.13
N ARG A 86 0.43 -4.48 4.05
CA ARG A 86 -0.09 -3.82 2.85
C ARG A 86 -1.46 -3.21 3.10
N TYR A 87 -2.30 -3.92 3.85
CA TYR A 87 -3.60 -3.47 4.32
C TYR A 87 -3.76 -3.81 5.80
N ILE A 88 -4.26 -2.85 6.56
CA ILE A 88 -4.79 -3.02 7.91
C ILE A 88 -6.16 -2.37 7.91
N ILE A 89 -7.20 -3.15 8.19
CA ILE A 89 -8.58 -2.68 8.20
C ILE A 89 -9.17 -3.02 9.55
N HIS A 90 -9.68 -2.02 10.26
CA HIS A 90 -10.33 -2.20 11.55
C HIS A 90 -11.82 -1.85 11.45
N GLY A 91 -12.66 -2.67 12.06
CA GLY A 91 -14.08 -2.45 12.19
C GLY A 91 -14.57 -2.81 13.59
N ALA A 92 -15.85 -2.56 13.84
CA ALA A 92 -16.45 -2.74 15.18
C ALA A 92 -16.42 -4.19 15.70
N ARG A 93 -16.19 -5.20 14.84
CA ARG A 93 -16.21 -6.63 15.21
C ARG A 93 -14.89 -7.35 14.95
N GLY A 94 -13.84 -6.64 14.54
CA GLY A 94 -12.58 -7.29 14.19
C GLY A 94 -11.70 -6.49 13.26
N SER A 95 -10.64 -7.14 12.80
CA SER A 95 -9.61 -6.57 11.95
C SER A 95 -9.24 -7.52 10.81
N TYR A 96 -8.79 -6.97 9.70
CA TYR A 96 -8.15 -7.70 8.61
C TYR A 96 -6.75 -7.15 8.39
N VAL A 97 -5.75 -8.04 8.28
CA VAL A 97 -4.37 -7.70 7.98
C VAL A 97 -3.88 -8.54 6.81
N LYS A 98 -3.23 -7.88 5.84
CA LYS A 98 -2.63 -8.53 4.67
C LYS A 98 -1.23 -7.99 4.45
N PHE A 99 -0.27 -8.89 4.23
CA PHE A 99 1.10 -8.57 3.85
C PHE A 99 1.37 -8.89 2.38
N GLY A 100 2.50 -8.43 1.84
CA GLY A 100 2.86 -8.66 0.44
C GLY A 100 2.13 -7.77 -0.57
N LEU A 101 2.74 -7.67 -1.75
CA LEU A 101 2.19 -7.01 -2.93
C LEU A 101 1.64 -8.04 -3.90
N ASP A 102 0.80 -7.58 -4.83
CA ASP A 102 0.39 -8.38 -5.99
C ASP A 102 1.62 -8.96 -6.71
N PRO A 103 1.62 -10.27 -7.06
CA PRO A 103 2.79 -10.94 -7.61
C PRO A 103 2.97 -10.73 -9.12
N GLN A 104 1.97 -10.19 -9.84
CA GLN A 104 1.96 -10.15 -11.30
C GLN A 104 3.11 -9.29 -11.85
N GLU A 105 3.40 -8.15 -11.21
CA GLU A 105 4.50 -7.27 -11.63
C GLU A 105 5.86 -8.00 -11.59
N GLU A 106 6.11 -8.77 -10.53
CA GLU A 106 7.36 -9.53 -10.39
C GLU A 106 7.41 -10.74 -11.34
N ARG A 107 6.30 -11.46 -11.53
CA ARG A 107 6.21 -12.56 -12.51
C ARG A 107 6.53 -12.05 -13.93
N LEU A 108 5.97 -10.91 -14.33
CA LEU A 108 6.26 -10.28 -15.63
C LEU A 108 7.75 -9.90 -15.77
N LYS A 109 8.37 -9.34 -14.73
CA LYS A 109 9.81 -9.02 -14.70
C LYS A 109 10.69 -10.26 -14.83
N ASN A 110 10.24 -11.38 -14.27
CA ASN A 110 10.91 -12.69 -14.38
C ASN A 110 10.70 -13.37 -15.74
N GLY A 111 9.97 -12.74 -16.66
CA GLY A 111 9.82 -13.22 -18.04
C GLY A 111 8.56 -14.04 -18.27
N GLU A 112 7.72 -14.25 -17.26
CA GLU A 112 6.45 -14.96 -17.41
C GLU A 112 5.47 -14.20 -18.30
N ARG A 113 4.60 -14.93 -18.99
CA ARG A 113 3.62 -14.38 -19.93
C ARG A 113 2.26 -15.06 -19.76
N LEU A 114 1.22 -14.33 -20.14
CA LEU A 114 -0.17 -14.78 -20.17
C LEU A 114 -0.48 -15.63 -21.41
N PRO A 115 -1.49 -16.52 -21.37
CA PRO A 115 -2.29 -16.89 -20.19
C PRO A 115 -1.59 -17.95 -19.32
N GLN A 116 -1.88 -17.94 -18.02
CA GLN A 116 -1.53 -19.01 -17.09
C GLN A 116 -2.72 -19.29 -16.18
N GLU A 117 -2.94 -20.54 -15.81
CA GLU A 117 -4.10 -20.94 -14.99
C GLU A 117 -4.05 -20.31 -13.59
N ASP A 118 -2.85 -20.14 -13.04
CA ASP A 118 -2.59 -19.57 -11.72
C ASP A 118 -2.24 -18.06 -11.78
N TRP A 119 -2.50 -17.39 -12.90
CA TRP A 119 -2.15 -15.98 -13.05
C TRP A 119 -2.87 -15.12 -12.00
N GLY A 120 -2.14 -14.21 -11.36
CA GLY A 120 -2.68 -13.32 -10.33
C GLY A 120 -2.88 -13.98 -8.96
N TYR A 121 -2.63 -15.29 -8.81
CA TYR A 121 -2.75 -15.95 -7.50
C TYR A 121 -1.64 -15.49 -6.55
N ASP A 122 -2.03 -14.99 -5.38
CA ASP A 122 -1.11 -14.54 -4.33
C ASP A 122 -1.13 -15.51 -3.15
N MET A 123 -0.02 -16.23 -2.97
CA MET A 123 0.11 -17.26 -1.92
C MET A 123 0.22 -16.67 -0.51
N ARG A 124 0.23 -15.34 -0.35
CA ARG A 124 0.27 -14.67 0.96
C ARG A 124 -1.12 -14.25 1.37
N ASP A 125 -1.85 -15.15 2.01
CA ASP A 125 -3.21 -14.88 2.46
C ASP A 125 -3.31 -13.77 3.51
N GLY A 126 -4.51 -13.21 3.64
CA GLY A 126 -4.82 -12.28 4.71
C GLY A 126 -5.27 -13.00 5.97
N VAL A 127 -5.26 -12.31 7.09
CA VAL A 127 -5.76 -12.81 8.38
C VAL A 127 -6.88 -11.90 8.86
N VAL A 128 -8.01 -12.50 9.21
CA VAL A 128 -9.11 -11.82 9.90
C VAL A 128 -9.08 -12.22 11.37
N THR A 129 -9.01 -11.25 12.27
CA THR A 129 -9.19 -11.45 13.71
C THR A 129 -10.57 -10.93 14.10
N ARG A 130 -11.47 -11.80 14.58
CA ARG A 130 -12.84 -11.44 14.99
C ARG A 130 -13.00 -11.49 16.50
N ALA A 131 -13.82 -10.61 17.03
CA ALA A 131 -14.26 -10.68 18.43
C ALA A 131 -15.48 -11.61 18.54
N GLU A 132 -15.36 -12.66 19.35
CA GLU A 132 -16.42 -13.61 19.70
C GLU A 132 -16.64 -13.56 21.21
N GLY A 133 -17.49 -12.63 21.66
CA GLY A 133 -17.61 -12.30 23.08
C GLY A 133 -16.35 -11.62 23.59
N GLU A 134 -15.69 -12.22 24.59
CA GLU A 134 -14.39 -11.76 25.12
C GLU A 134 -13.20 -12.40 24.39
N ALA A 135 -13.42 -13.41 23.55
CA ALA A 135 -12.36 -14.08 22.81
C ALA A 135 -12.05 -13.38 21.48
N LEU A 136 -10.79 -13.50 21.05
CA LEU A 136 -10.36 -13.14 19.70
C LEU A 136 -10.04 -14.43 18.94
N VAL A 137 -10.67 -14.59 17.78
CA VAL A 137 -10.50 -15.75 16.90
C VAL A 137 -9.87 -15.31 15.59
N GLU A 138 -8.82 -15.99 15.17
CA GLU A 138 -8.14 -15.72 13.90
C GLU A 138 -8.53 -16.73 12.84
N GLU A 139 -8.72 -16.23 11.62
CA GLU A 139 -9.05 -17.01 10.45
C GLU A 139 -8.21 -16.51 9.27
N THR A 140 -7.52 -17.41 8.58
CA THR A 140 -6.84 -17.11 7.31
C THR A 140 -7.88 -17.01 6.20
N VAL A 141 -7.82 -15.93 5.43
CA VAL A 141 -8.70 -15.67 4.29
C VAL A 141 -7.88 -15.67 3.00
N LEU A 142 -8.22 -16.59 2.11
CA LEU A 142 -7.53 -16.77 0.83
C LEU A 142 -7.62 -15.51 -0.03
N THR A 143 -6.52 -15.19 -0.71
CA THR A 143 -6.55 -14.16 -1.75
C THR A 143 -7.34 -14.63 -2.96
N LEU A 144 -7.97 -13.68 -3.65
CA LEU A 144 -8.55 -13.92 -4.98
C LEU A 144 -7.55 -13.46 -6.03
N PRO A 145 -7.40 -14.19 -7.15
CA PRO A 145 -6.59 -13.74 -8.27
C PRO A 145 -7.06 -12.38 -8.80
N GLY A 146 -6.09 -11.50 -9.07
CA GLY A 146 -6.30 -10.17 -9.65
C GLY A 146 -6.45 -10.15 -11.17
#